data_AF-A0A7C5JMB7-F1
#
_entry.id   AF-A0A7C5JMB7-F1
#
_cell.length_a   1.000
_cell.length_b   1.000
_cell.length_c   1.000
_cell.angle_alpha   90.00
_cell.angle_beta   90.00
_cell.angle_gamma   90.00
#
_symmetry.space_group_name_H-M   'P 1'
#
loop_
_entity.id
_entity.type
_entity.pdbx_description
1 polymer ?
#
loop_
_entity_poly.entity_id
_entity_poly.type
_entity_poly.pdbx_seq_one_letter_code
_entity_poly.pdbx_strand_id
1 'polypeptide(L)'
;MKKRYFIFFLMAAWLITGCADKTDPYTTDTDDIKYFPLKTGYTWIYESDSIIYDNKGTKIDSVHHIIREKITGSFTDNEGLKNYVIERSIKTNS
;
A
#
# COMPACT_ATOMS: atom_id res chain seq x y z
N MET A 1 -2.90 30.58 51.44
CA MET A 1 -3.68 30.55 50.17
C MET A 1 -2.81 30.43 48.91
N LYS A 2 -1.70 31.18 48.78
CA LYS A 2 -0.82 31.14 47.58
C LYS A 2 -0.17 29.76 47.27
N LYS A 3 0.18 28.97 48.30
CA LYS A 3 0.78 27.63 48.15
C LYS A 3 -0.16 26.58 47.54
N ARG A 4 -1.48 26.74 47.71
CA ARG A 4 -2.48 25.78 47.19
C ARG A 4 -2.72 26.02 45.70
N TYR A 5 -2.73 27.28 45.27
CA TYR A 5 -2.74 27.64 43.84
C TYR A 5 -1.47 27.22 43.11
N PHE A 6 -0.32 27.25 43.79
CA PHE A 6 0.94 26.78 43.21
C PHE A 6 0.90 25.27 42.88
N ILE A 7 0.28 24.46 43.75
CA ILE A 7 0.13 23.01 43.50
C ILE A 7 -0.82 22.75 42.33
N PHE A 8 -1.94 23.48 42.25
CA PHE A 8 -2.88 23.36 41.12
C PHE A 8 -2.23 23.79 39.79
N PHE A 9 -1.40 24.83 39.81
CA PHE A 9 -0.65 25.26 38.63
C PHE A 9 0.36 24.20 38.17
N LEU A 10 1.07 23.57 39.11
CA LEU A 10 2.04 22.51 38.81
C LEU A 10 1.37 21.25 38.24
N MET A 11 0.18 20.91 38.74
CA MET A 11 -0.61 19.78 38.24
C MET A 11 -1.20 20.05 36.84
N ALA A 12 -1.62 21.29 36.55
CA ALA A 12 -2.09 21.69 35.23
C ALA A 12 -0.97 21.67 34.17
N ALA A 13 0.26 22.05 34.56
CA ALA A 13 1.42 22.01 33.67
C ALA A 13 1.84 20.59 33.28
N TRP A 14 1.52 19.57 34.08
CA TRP A 14 1.81 18.17 33.72
C TRP A 14 0.87 17.62 32.64
N LEU A 15 -0.37 18.12 32.56
CA LEU A 15 -1.37 17.60 31.62
C LEU A 15 -1.08 17.93 30.15
N ILE A 16 -0.20 18.90 29.86
CA ILE A 16 0.11 19.34 28.49
C ILE A 16 1.31 18.62 27.83
N THR A 17 2.01 17.71 28.54
CA THR A 17 3.23 17.07 28.03
C THR A 17 3.01 15.70 27.38
N GLY A 18 1.79 15.17 27.39
CA GLY A 18 1.51 13.77 27.02
C GLY A 18 1.17 13.51 25.55
N CYS A 19 0.94 14.55 24.73
CA CYS A 19 0.52 14.37 23.34
C CYS A 19 1.59 14.92 22.41
N ALA A 20 2.55 14.06 22.05
CA ALA A 20 3.44 14.29 20.92
C ALA A 20 3.08 13.26 19.86
N ASP A 21 2.66 13.73 18.68
CA ASP A 21 2.40 12.86 17.54
C ASP A 21 3.70 12.16 17.16
N LYS A 22 3.78 10.87 17.46
CA LYS A 22 4.83 10.01 16.93
C LYS A 22 4.42 9.66 15.51
N THR A 23 4.82 10.48 14.55
CA THR A 23 4.88 10.04 13.18
C THR A 23 6.10 9.14 13.08
N ASP A 24 5.89 7.81 13.02
CA ASP A 24 6.96 6.92 12.57
C ASP A 24 7.33 7.39 11.16
N PRO A 25 8.56 7.85 10.92
CA PRO A 25 8.99 8.15 9.57
C PRO A 25 8.92 6.82 8.82
N TYR A 26 8.08 6.76 7.79
CA TYR A 26 8.08 5.65 6.86
C TYR A 26 9.45 5.69 6.16
N THR A 27 10.45 5.04 6.74
CA THR A 27 11.73 4.81 6.09
C THR A 27 11.43 3.88 4.95
N THR A 28 11.43 4.44 3.73
CA THR A 28 11.44 3.65 2.52
C THR A 28 12.80 2.96 2.51
N ASP A 29 12.96 1.89 3.28
CA ASP A 29 14.11 1.02 3.13
C ASP A 29 14.00 0.45 1.72
N THR A 30 14.75 1.07 0.82
CA THR A 30 14.70 0.79 -0.62
C THR A 30 15.16 -0.63 -0.96
N ASP A 31 15.54 -1.42 0.05
CA ASP A 31 15.99 -2.79 -0.10
C ASP A 31 14.86 -3.72 -0.55
N ASP A 32 13.62 -3.52 -0.10
CA ASP A 32 12.47 -4.36 -0.50
C ASP A 32 11.98 -4.04 -1.92
N ILE A 33 12.18 -2.81 -2.40
CA ILE A 33 11.82 -2.39 -3.77
C ILE A 33 12.84 -2.84 -4.83
N LYS A 34 14.03 -3.32 -4.43
CA LYS A 34 15.01 -3.93 -5.38
C LYS A 34 14.45 -5.15 -6.08
N TYR A 35 13.43 -5.79 -5.50
CA TYR A 35 12.84 -7.03 -6.02
C TYR A 35 11.94 -6.82 -7.25
N PHE A 36 11.55 -5.59 -7.59
CA PHE A 36 10.70 -5.34 -8.76
C PHE A 36 11.52 -4.83 -9.94
N PRO A 37 11.98 -5.71 -10.85
CA PRO A 37 12.74 -5.27 -12.00
C PRO A 37 11.81 -4.64 -13.05
N LEU A 38 11.54 -3.35 -12.87
CA LEU A 38 10.74 -2.54 -13.79
C LEU A 38 11.57 -2.16 -15.02
N LYS A 39 11.83 -3.13 -15.89
CA LYS A 39 12.59 -2.94 -17.14
C LYS A 39 11.75 -3.30 -18.36
N THR A 40 11.80 -2.47 -19.40
CA THR A 40 11.09 -2.72 -20.65
C THR A 40 11.49 -4.08 -21.25
N GLY A 41 10.49 -4.84 -21.69
CA GLY A 41 10.63 -6.21 -22.16
C GLY A 41 10.43 -7.28 -21.08
N TYR A 42 10.43 -6.92 -19.80
CA TYR A 42 10.18 -7.87 -18.72
C TYR A 42 8.74 -8.35 -18.75
N THR A 43 8.55 -9.62 -18.47
CA THR A 43 7.26 -10.30 -18.52
C THR A 43 7.09 -11.17 -17.29
N TRP A 44 5.94 -11.06 -16.64
CA TRP A 44 5.52 -11.94 -15.56
C TRP A 44 4.33 -12.77 -16.04
N ILE A 45 4.32 -14.05 -15.65
CA ILE A 45 3.18 -14.93 -15.84
C ILE A 45 2.89 -15.55 -14.49
N TYR A 46 1.66 -15.39 -14.02
CA TYR A 46 1.23 -15.89 -12.72
C TYR A 46 -0.22 -16.34 -12.76
N GLU A 47 -0.56 -17.22 -11.83
CA GLU A 47 -1.92 -17.74 -11.64
C GLU A 47 -2.63 -16.92 -10.55
N SER A 48 -3.93 -16.71 -10.74
CA SER A 48 -4.78 -16.02 -9.77
C SER A 48 -6.12 -16.73 -9.68
N ASP A 49 -6.43 -17.21 -8.48
CA ASP A 49 -7.73 -17.80 -8.15
C ASP A 49 -8.63 -16.73 -7.51
N SER A 50 -9.84 -16.62 -8.02
CA SER A 50 -10.88 -15.74 -7.48
C SER A 50 -12.04 -16.57 -6.98
N ILE A 51 -12.40 -16.40 -5.70
CA ILE A 51 -13.58 -17.02 -5.10
C ILE A 51 -14.70 -15.98 -5.07
N ILE A 52 -15.76 -16.23 -5.84
CA ILE A 52 -16.91 -15.35 -5.96
C ILE A 52 -18.00 -15.87 -5.02
N TYR A 53 -18.35 -15.05 -4.02
CA TYR A 53 -19.46 -15.31 -3.12
C TYR A 53 -20.69 -14.51 -3.57
N ASP A 54 -21.77 -15.21 -3.90
CA ASP A 54 -23.04 -14.61 -4.32
C ASP A 54 -24.22 -15.17 -3.51
N ASN A 55 -25.37 -14.50 -3.55
CA ASN A 55 -26.60 -14.85 -2.85
C ASN A 55 -26.38 -15.12 -1.35
N LYS A 56 -25.79 -14.15 -0.64
CA LYS A 56 -25.46 -14.22 0.80
C LYS A 56 -24.57 -15.42 1.17
N GLY A 57 -23.70 -15.86 0.25
CA GLY A 57 -22.80 -17.00 0.44
C GLY A 57 -23.41 -18.36 0.10
N THR A 58 -24.62 -18.40 -0.45
CA THR A 58 -25.28 -19.65 -0.87
C THR A 58 -24.73 -20.16 -2.21
N LYS A 59 -24.16 -19.27 -3.03
CA LYS A 59 -23.48 -19.62 -4.27
C LYS A 59 -22.00 -19.25 -4.14
N ILE A 60 -21.14 -20.26 -4.27
CA ILE A 60 -19.69 -20.11 -4.29
C ILE A 60 -19.23 -20.58 -5.66
N ASP A 61 -18.58 -19.70 -6.39
CA ASP A 61 -17.95 -20.00 -7.68
C ASP A 61 -16.46 -19.73 -7.59
N SER A 62 -15.63 -20.52 -8.28
CA SER A 62 -14.18 -20.39 -8.27
C SER A 62 -13.71 -20.23 -9.69
N VAL A 63 -13.04 -19.11 -9.96
CA VAL A 63 -12.53 -18.77 -11.29
C VAL A 63 -11.01 -18.79 -11.25
N HIS A 64 -10.40 -19.53 -12.16
CA HIS A 64 -8.96 -19.61 -12.30
C HIS A 64 -8.48 -18.76 -13.48
N HIS A 65 -7.49 -17.90 -13.22
CA HIS A 65 -6.90 -17.02 -14.22
C HIS A 65 -5.41 -17.29 -14.39
N ILE A 66 -4.96 -17.37 -15.64
CA ILE A 66 -3.54 -17.24 -16.00
C ILE A 66 -3.35 -15.83 -16.53
N ILE A 67 -2.55 -15.03 -15.82
CA ILE A 67 -2.31 -13.62 -16.13
C ILE A 67 -0.89 -13.47 -16.65
N ARG A 68 -0.75 -12.76 -17.77
CA ARG A 68 0.54 -12.29 -18.28
C ARG A 68 0.58 -10.77 -18.22
N GLU A 69 1.67 -10.24 -17.67
CA GLU A 69 1.97 -8.81 -17.67
C GLU A 69 3.30 -8.56 -18.34
N LYS A 70 3.35 -7.56 -19.24
CA LYS A 70 4.58 -7.18 -19.96
C LYS A 70 4.79 -5.69 -19.87
N ILE A 71 6.01 -5.28 -19.51
CA ILE A 71 6.41 -3.86 -19.60
C ILE A 71 6.72 -3.54 -21.06
N THR A 72 5.85 -2.75 -21.69
CA THR A 72 5.97 -2.38 -23.11
C THR A 72 6.73 -1.08 -23.32
N GLY A 73 6.81 -0.22 -22.29
CA GLY A 73 7.56 1.03 -22.36
C GLY A 73 7.57 1.80 -21.05
N SER A 74 8.06 3.03 -21.11
CA SER A 74 8.04 3.99 -20.01
C SER A 74 7.87 5.41 -20.53
N PHE A 75 7.27 6.28 -19.74
CA PHE A 75 7.15 7.71 -20.04
C PHE A 75 7.41 8.52 -18.77
N THR A 76 7.76 9.79 -18.95
CA THR A 76 7.90 10.75 -17.85
C THR A 76 6.65 11.63 -17.82
N ASP A 77 6.05 11.83 -16.65
CA ASP A 77 4.91 12.72 -16.50
C ASP A 77 5.33 14.18 -16.32
N ASN A 78 4.33 15.05 -16.11
CA ASN A 78 4.54 16.49 -15.94
C ASN A 78 5.29 16.84 -14.66
N GLU A 79 5.37 15.93 -13.69
CA GLU A 79 6.10 16.10 -12.42
C GLU A 79 7.54 15.55 -12.51
N GLY A 80 7.92 14.99 -13.66
CA GLY A 80 9.25 14.42 -13.87
C GLY A 80 9.38 12.97 -13.39
N LEU A 81 8.28 12.31 -13.01
CA LEU A 81 8.29 10.94 -12.52
C LEU A 81 8.26 9.94 -13.67
N LYS A 82 9.12 8.91 -13.57
CA LYS A 82 9.19 7.83 -14.56
C LYS A 82 8.11 6.79 -14.29
N ASN A 83 7.19 6.66 -15.22
CA ASN A 83 6.10 5.68 -15.21
C ASN A 83 6.38 4.56 -16.22
N TYR A 84 5.87 3.34 -15.96
CA TYR A 84 5.99 2.19 -16.85
C TYR A 84 4.63 1.78 -17.41
N VAL A 85 4.60 1.43 -18.69
CA VAL A 85 3.39 0.92 -19.35
C VAL A 85 3.37 -0.59 -19.23
N ILE A 86 2.30 -1.13 -18.64
CA ILE A 86 2.09 -2.57 -18.47
C ILE A 86 0.94 -3.00 -19.38
N GLU A 87 1.22 -3.93 -20.29
CA GLU A 87 0.22 -4.63 -21.07
C GLU A 87 -0.15 -5.93 -20.34
N ARG A 88 -1.44 -6.12 -20.06
CA ARG A 88 -1.96 -7.29 -19.35
C ARG A 88 -2.84 -8.14 -20.27
N SER A 89 -2.56 -9.44 -20.33
CA SER A 89 -3.40 -10.45 -20.99
C SER A 89 -3.89 -11.46 -19.96
N ILE A 90 -5.17 -11.82 -20.03
CA ILE A 90 -5.81 -12.73 -19.07
C ILE A 90 -6.42 -13.89 -19.84
N LYS A 91 -6.09 -15.12 -19.42
CA LYS A 91 -6.79 -16.33 -19.85
C LYS A 91 -7.58 -16.87 -18.66
N THR A 92 -8.89 -16.97 -18.83
CA THR A 92 -9.79 -17.50 -17.80
C THR A 92 -10.23 -18.91 -18.20
N ASN A 93 -10.09 -19.86 -17.27
CA ASN A 93 -10.79 -21.13 -17.35
C ASN A 93 -11.94 -21.07 -16.33
N SER A 94 -13.16 -21.01 -16.84
CA SER A 94 -14.43 -21.10 -16.11
C SER A 94 -15.01 -22.50 -16.23
#